data_AF-A0A6N9UPQ3-F1
#
_entry.id   AF-A0A6N9UPQ3-F1
#
_cell.length_a   1.000
_cell.length_b   1.000
_cell.length_c   1.000
_cell.angle_alpha   90.00
_cell.angle_beta   90.00
_cell.angle_gamma   90.00
#
_symmetry.space_group_name_H-M   'P 1'
#
loop_
_entity.id
_entity.type
_entity.pdbx_description
1 polymer ?
#
loop_
_entity_poly.entity_id
_entity_poly.type
_entity_poly.pdbx_seq_one_letter_code
_entity_poly.pdbx_strand_id
1 'polypeptide(L)'
;MSDDGIGADVVGVLTEHIEARFGMSMDQLQAAVTAAPTANLAATDLVKWHGMLLEAQVALDRAEHDLLTVLDTPHPDAEGPTQDLVERVDAAVTARDGRAMYVRWALDPHAAGQQDLAAERRAHNRGTRRYGPAVPTTPPPRPATTAQPGRSAVR
;
A
#
# COMPACT_ATOMS: atom_id res chain seq x y z
N MET A 1 21.80 -0.67 -33.64
CA MET A 1 20.64 -1.56 -33.44
C MET A 1 19.87 -0.94 -32.29
N SER A 2 18.89 -0.11 -32.61
CA SER A 2 18.09 0.61 -31.62
C SER A 2 16.90 -0.27 -31.28
N ASP A 3 16.90 -0.80 -30.07
CA ASP A 3 15.73 -1.40 -29.43
C ASP A 3 15.08 -0.28 -28.62
N ASP A 4 14.25 0.50 -29.30
CA ASP A 4 13.53 1.62 -28.71
C ASP A 4 12.08 1.47 -29.17
N GLY A 5 11.23 0.98 -28.26
CA GLY A 5 9.78 1.08 -28.37
C GLY A 5 9.00 -0.21 -28.52
N ILE A 6 8.71 -0.89 -27.39
CA ILE A 6 7.34 -1.32 -27.03
C ILE A 6 7.18 -1.21 -25.50
N GLY A 7 6.94 0.01 -25.01
CA GLY A 7 6.54 0.29 -23.62
C GLY A 7 7.66 0.15 -22.59
N ALA A 8 8.23 1.26 -22.15
CA ALA A 8 9.03 1.23 -20.93
C ALA A 8 8.16 0.66 -19.80
N ASP A 9 8.61 -0.43 -19.19
CA ASP A 9 7.93 -1.06 -18.06
C ASP A 9 7.64 0.01 -16.99
N VAL A 10 6.42 -0.01 -16.43
CA VAL A 10 5.96 1.03 -15.49
C VAL A 10 6.92 1.16 -14.32
N VAL A 11 7.50 0.04 -13.87
CA VAL A 11 8.48 0.06 -12.78
C VAL A 11 9.78 0.72 -13.24
N GLY A 12 10.29 0.38 -14.43
CA GLY A 12 11.45 1.03 -15.04
C GLY A 12 11.30 2.56 -15.11
N VAL A 13 10.20 3.05 -15.69
CA VAL A 13 9.93 4.49 -15.80
C VAL A 13 9.88 5.15 -14.43
N LEU A 14 9.18 4.56 -13.47
CA LEU A 14 9.07 5.14 -12.13
C LEU A 14 10.40 5.11 -11.38
N THR A 15 11.23 4.09 -11.60
CA THR A 15 12.58 4.02 -11.05
C THR A 15 13.41 5.19 -11.57
N GLU A 16 13.44 5.42 -12.88
CA GLU A 16 14.17 6.55 -13.49
C GLU A 16 13.68 7.90 -12.96
N HIS A 17 12.37 8.07 -12.74
CA HIS A 17 11.82 9.30 -12.18
C HIS A 17 12.24 9.50 -10.71
N ILE A 18 12.31 8.43 -9.92
CA ILE A 18 12.83 8.49 -8.54
C ILE A 18 14.30 8.90 -8.57
N GLU A 19 15.11 8.26 -9.41
CA GLU A 19 16.54 8.55 -9.51
C GLU A 19 16.79 9.99 -9.96
N ALA A 20 16.05 10.47 -10.96
CA ALA A 20 16.11 11.86 -11.41
C ALA A 20 15.70 12.85 -10.30
N ARG A 21 14.70 12.50 -9.47
CA ARG A 21 14.20 13.34 -8.37
C ARG A 21 15.24 13.53 -7.26
N PHE A 22 16.06 12.51 -7.00
CA PHE A 22 17.04 12.50 -5.91
C PHE A 22 18.50 12.67 -6.37
N GLY A 23 18.77 12.56 -7.67
CA GLY A 23 20.12 12.67 -8.24
C GLY A 23 21.05 11.53 -7.85
N MET A 24 20.50 10.35 -7.53
CA MET A 24 21.24 9.17 -7.10
C MET A 24 20.55 7.91 -7.62
N SER A 25 21.28 6.81 -7.79
CA SER A 25 20.66 5.54 -8.17
C SER A 25 19.75 5.00 -7.07
N MET A 26 18.84 4.11 -7.42
CA MET A 26 17.92 3.50 -6.47
C MET A 26 18.66 2.78 -5.32
N ASP A 27 19.75 2.08 -5.63
CA ASP A 27 20.59 1.41 -4.63
C ASP A 27 21.23 2.41 -3.66
N GLN A 28 21.73 3.54 -4.18
CA GLN A 28 22.32 4.60 -3.37
C GLN A 28 21.26 5.26 -2.47
N LEU A 29 20.06 5.47 -3.00
CA LEU A 29 18.93 6.01 -2.25
C LEU A 29 18.51 5.07 -1.12
N GLN A 30 18.42 3.76 -1.40
CA GLN A 30 18.09 2.75 -0.39
C GLN A 30 19.14 2.68 0.71
N ALA A 31 20.43 2.75 0.36
CA ALA A 31 21.53 2.79 1.33
C ALA A 31 21.45 4.05 2.21
N ALA A 32 21.20 5.21 1.60
CA ALA A 32 21.06 6.48 2.33
C ALA A 32 19.85 6.47 3.29
N VAL A 33 18.70 5.95 2.85
CA VAL A 33 17.50 5.80 3.68
C VAL A 33 17.74 4.81 4.82
N THR A 34 18.47 3.73 4.58
CA THR A 34 18.78 2.74 5.62
C THR A 34 19.73 3.34 6.67
N ALA A 35 20.71 4.14 6.25
CA ALA A 35 21.63 4.81 7.16
C ALA A 35 20.96 5.91 7.99
N ALA A 36 20.01 6.65 7.42
CA ALA A 36 19.36 7.79 8.07
C ALA A 36 17.87 7.92 7.69
N PRO A 37 16.99 7.02 8.18
CA PRO A 37 15.60 6.94 7.72
C PRO A 37 14.74 8.16 8.06
N THR A 38 15.16 8.97 9.03
CA THR A 38 14.45 10.19 9.47
C THR A 38 14.97 11.46 8.80
N ALA A 39 16.08 11.40 8.06
CA ALA A 39 16.66 12.57 7.39
C ALA A 39 15.77 13.10 6.26
N ASN A 40 15.08 12.20 5.56
CA ASN A 40 14.11 12.56 4.53
C ASN A 40 12.96 11.54 4.50
N LEU A 41 11.87 11.86 5.21
CA LEU A 41 10.70 10.98 5.28
C LEU A 41 10.04 10.72 3.92
N ALA A 42 10.11 11.67 2.98
CA ALA A 42 9.57 11.48 1.64
C ALA A 42 10.39 10.49 0.82
N ALA A 43 11.72 10.52 0.95
CA ALA A 43 12.61 9.52 0.36
C ALA A 43 12.36 8.14 0.97
N THR A 44 12.23 8.06 2.30
CA THR A 44 11.95 6.80 3.00
C THR A 44 10.62 6.18 2.55
N ASP A 45 9.56 6.98 2.44
CA ASP A 45 8.28 6.51 1.93
C ASP A 45 8.40 6.07 0.46
N LEU A 46 9.03 6.86 -0.41
CA LEU A 46 9.22 6.49 -1.81
C LEU A 46 9.99 5.18 -1.99
N VAL A 47 11.08 4.97 -1.25
CA VAL A 47 11.85 3.71 -1.29
C VAL A 47 10.98 2.52 -0.88
N LYS A 48 10.19 2.68 0.19
CA LYS A 48 9.27 1.64 0.64
C LYS A 48 8.23 1.29 -0.44
N TRP A 49 7.60 2.31 -1.04
CA TRP A 49 6.56 2.10 -2.04
C TRP A 49 7.09 1.57 -3.37
N HIS A 50 8.31 1.96 -3.74
CA HIS A 50 9.02 1.38 -4.89
C HIS A 50 9.36 -0.10 -4.65
N GLY A 51 9.83 -0.47 -3.45
CA GLY A 51 10.03 -1.88 -3.09
C GLY A 51 8.76 -2.71 -3.21
N MET A 52 7.63 -2.20 -2.70
CA MET A 52 6.33 -2.87 -2.85
C MET A 52 5.85 -2.94 -4.32
N LEU A 53 6.23 -1.99 -5.17
CA LEU A 53 5.94 -2.02 -6.60
C LEU A 53 6.74 -3.13 -7.30
N LEU A 54 8.02 -3.28 -6.96
CA LEU A 54 8.85 -4.38 -7.47
C LEU A 54 8.28 -5.74 -7.06
N GLU A 55 7.88 -5.89 -5.80
CA GLU A 55 7.23 -7.12 -5.31
C GLU A 55 5.94 -7.43 -6.08
N ALA A 56 5.12 -6.41 -6.36
CA ALA A 56 3.90 -6.57 -7.14
C ALA A 56 4.18 -6.95 -8.60
N GLN A 57 5.23 -6.41 -9.21
CA GLN A 57 5.64 -6.77 -10.57
C GLN A 57 6.09 -8.24 -10.64
N VAL A 58 6.92 -8.69 -9.69
CA VAL A 58 7.33 -10.10 -9.63
C VAL A 58 6.12 -11.03 -9.42
N ALA A 59 5.15 -10.63 -8.61
CA ALA A 59 3.93 -11.39 -8.42
C ALA A 59 3.08 -11.47 -9.69
N LEU A 60 3.00 -10.38 -10.46
CA LEU A 60 2.32 -10.32 -11.75
C LEU A 60 2.99 -11.24 -12.77
N ASP A 61 4.30 -11.12 -12.96
CA ASP A 61 5.06 -11.94 -13.90
C ASP A 61 4.87 -13.44 -13.63
N ARG A 62 4.83 -13.82 -12.34
CA ARG A 62 4.56 -15.20 -11.92
C ARG A 62 3.14 -15.64 -12.21
N ALA A 63 2.14 -14.81 -11.92
CA ALA A 63 0.74 -15.12 -12.18
C ALA A 63 0.47 -15.27 -13.68
N GLU A 64 1.05 -14.39 -14.51
CA GLU A 64 0.97 -14.48 -15.96
C GLU A 64 1.64 -15.74 -16.49
N HIS A 65 2.84 -16.08 -15.98
CA HIS A 65 3.52 -17.31 -16.36
C HIS A 65 2.72 -18.57 -16.01
N ASP A 66 2.13 -18.64 -14.81
CA ASP A 66 1.28 -19.75 -14.39
C ASP A 66 0.05 -19.87 -15.31
N LEU A 67 -0.59 -18.75 -15.67
CA LEU A 67 -1.75 -18.73 -16.56
C LEU A 67 -1.39 -19.22 -17.97
N LEU A 68 -0.29 -18.71 -18.54
CA LEU A 68 0.19 -19.12 -19.86
C LEU A 68 0.51 -20.61 -19.91
N THR A 69 1.13 -21.15 -18.84
CA THR A 69 1.45 -22.58 -18.73
C THR A 69 0.19 -23.46 -18.82
N VAL A 70 -0.91 -23.04 -18.19
CA VAL A 70 -2.18 -23.78 -18.26
C VAL A 70 -2.83 -23.63 -19.63
N LEU A 71 -2.81 -22.43 -20.23
CA LEU A 71 -3.40 -22.17 -21.55
C LEU A 71 -2.68 -22.92 -22.69
N ASP A 72 -1.38 -23.20 -22.54
CA ASP A 72 -0.59 -23.96 -23.54
C ASP A 72 -0.86 -25.48 -23.47
N THR A 73 -1.64 -25.95 -22.49
CA THR A 73 -1.96 -27.37 -22.34
C THR A 73 -3.12 -27.79 -23.29
N PRO A 74 -2.97 -28.82 -24.15
CA PRO A 74 -3.94 -29.17 -25.21
C PRO A 74 -5.36 -29.60 -24.77
N HIS A 75 -5.58 -29.83 -23.47
CA HIS A 75 -6.89 -30.13 -22.91
C HIS A 75 -6.93 -29.64 -21.46
N PRO A 76 -7.20 -28.34 -21.21
CA PRO A 76 -7.30 -27.84 -19.85
C PRO A 76 -8.60 -28.40 -19.24
N ASP A 77 -8.50 -29.54 -18.55
CA ASP A 77 -9.63 -30.35 -18.08
C ASP A 77 -10.53 -29.69 -17.02
N ALA A 78 -10.38 -28.40 -16.73
CA ALA A 78 -11.29 -27.70 -15.83
C ALA A 78 -11.27 -26.19 -16.06
N GLU A 79 -12.45 -25.61 -16.31
CA GLU A 79 -12.65 -24.15 -16.34
C GLU A 79 -12.38 -23.49 -14.97
N GLY A 80 -12.49 -24.24 -13.87
CA GLY A 80 -12.27 -23.75 -12.49
C GLY A 80 -10.83 -23.30 -12.18
N PRO A 81 -9.81 -24.14 -12.37
CA PRO A 81 -8.40 -23.77 -12.16
C PRO A 81 -7.91 -22.60 -13.02
N THR A 82 -8.46 -22.44 -14.23
CA THR A 82 -8.13 -21.30 -15.11
C THR A 82 -8.77 -20.01 -14.58
N GLN A 83 -10.00 -20.07 -14.07
CA GLN A 83 -10.65 -18.90 -13.47
C GLN A 83 -9.89 -18.37 -12.24
N ASP A 84 -9.41 -19.26 -11.36
CA ASP A 84 -8.58 -18.88 -10.19
C ASP A 84 -7.25 -18.22 -10.61
N LEU A 85 -6.67 -18.66 -11.73
CA LEU A 85 -5.46 -18.06 -12.31
C LEU A 85 -5.74 -16.65 -12.85
N VAL A 86 -6.86 -16.46 -13.55
CA VAL A 86 -7.28 -15.15 -14.04
C VAL A 86 -7.51 -14.18 -12.88
N GLU A 87 -8.20 -14.60 -11.81
CA GLU A 87 -8.40 -13.77 -10.63
C GLU A 87 -7.07 -13.40 -9.95
N ARG A 88 -6.11 -14.32 -9.91
CA ARG A 88 -4.75 -14.01 -9.40
C ARG A 88 -4.02 -12.97 -10.23
N VAL A 89 -4.12 -13.04 -11.57
CA VAL A 89 -3.52 -12.02 -12.45
C VAL A 89 -4.18 -10.66 -12.20
N ASP A 90 -5.51 -10.59 -12.15
CA ASP A 90 -6.24 -9.34 -11.91
C ASP A 90 -5.88 -8.70 -10.56
N ALA A 91 -5.79 -9.52 -9.50
CA ALA A 91 -5.34 -9.06 -8.19
C ALA A 91 -3.90 -8.52 -8.21
N ALA A 92 -3.00 -9.16 -8.96
CA ALA A 92 -1.60 -8.72 -9.10
C ALA A 92 -1.50 -7.41 -9.90
N VAL A 93 -2.25 -7.25 -10.99
CA VAL A 93 -2.33 -6.00 -11.75
C VAL A 93 -2.87 -4.87 -10.87
N THR A 94 -3.97 -5.12 -10.15
CA THR A 94 -4.57 -4.14 -9.24
C THR A 94 -3.57 -3.69 -8.16
N ALA A 95 -2.80 -4.62 -7.61
CA ALA A 95 -1.75 -4.30 -6.65
C ALA A 95 -0.65 -3.43 -7.30
N ARG A 96 -0.10 -3.84 -8.45
CA ARG A 96 0.93 -3.10 -9.18
C ARG A 96 0.48 -1.68 -9.48
N ASP A 97 -0.72 -1.52 -10.06
CA ASP A 97 -1.23 -0.23 -10.48
C ASP A 97 -1.53 0.67 -9.27
N GLY A 98 -2.02 0.11 -8.16
CA GLY A 98 -2.18 0.84 -6.91
C GLY A 98 -0.84 1.34 -6.33
N ARG A 99 0.24 0.54 -6.40
CA ARG A 99 1.58 0.96 -5.97
C ARG A 99 2.18 2.00 -6.93
N ALA A 100 2.05 1.80 -8.22
CA ALA A 100 2.51 2.73 -9.26
C ALA A 100 1.81 4.09 -9.15
N MET A 101 0.49 4.09 -8.90
CA MET A 101 -0.29 5.31 -8.69
C MET A 101 0.23 6.11 -7.49
N TYR A 102 0.52 5.44 -6.37
CA TYR A 102 1.09 6.10 -5.20
C TYR A 102 2.47 6.70 -5.51
N VAL A 103 3.37 5.94 -6.15
CA VAL A 103 4.71 6.42 -6.49
C VAL A 103 4.63 7.64 -7.41
N ARG A 104 3.77 7.62 -8.44
CA ARG A 104 3.52 8.78 -9.31
C ARG A 104 3.00 9.99 -8.53
N TRP A 105 2.02 9.79 -7.64
CA TRP A 105 1.50 10.85 -6.77
C TRP A 105 2.57 11.41 -5.83
N ALA A 106 3.47 10.56 -5.31
CA ALA A 106 4.54 10.97 -4.41
C ALA A 106 5.66 11.76 -5.12
N LEU A 107 5.88 11.48 -6.41
CA LEU A 107 6.87 12.17 -7.24
C LEU A 107 6.40 13.53 -7.76
N ASP A 108 5.09 13.73 -7.92
CA ASP A 108 4.52 14.98 -8.40
C ASP A 108 4.47 16.06 -7.28
N PRO A 109 5.26 17.15 -7.40
CA PRO A 109 5.28 18.23 -6.40
C PRO A 109 3.97 19.03 -6.34
N HIS A 110 3.11 18.91 -7.34
CA HIS A 110 1.82 19.60 -7.45
C HIS A 110 0.62 18.68 -7.21
N ALA A 111 0.86 17.44 -6.79
CA ALA A 111 -0.21 16.50 -6.54
C ALA A 111 -1.15 16.98 -5.43
N ALA A 112 -2.46 16.82 -5.67
CA ALA A 112 -3.49 17.17 -4.70
C ALA A 112 -3.29 16.41 -3.38
N GLY A 113 -3.47 17.10 -2.25
CA GLY A 113 -3.30 16.55 -0.90
C GLY A 113 -1.85 16.44 -0.40
N GLN A 114 -0.83 16.63 -1.24
CA GLN A 114 0.57 16.59 -0.78
C GLN A 114 0.92 17.72 0.18
N GLN A 115 0.41 18.93 -0.07
CA GLN A 115 0.71 20.10 0.77
C GLN A 115 0.16 19.92 2.19
N ASP A 116 -1.02 19.33 2.31
CA ASP A 116 -1.67 19.04 3.59
C ASP A 116 -0.90 17.95 4.36
N LEU A 117 -0.50 16.87 3.68
CA LEU A 117 0.33 15.82 4.27
C LEU A 117 1.71 16.33 4.68
N ALA A 118 2.32 17.22 3.89
CA ALA A 118 3.57 17.87 4.26
C ALA A 118 3.40 18.80 5.47
N ALA A 119 2.25 19.48 5.60
CA ALA A 119 1.92 20.27 6.77
C ALA A 119 1.71 19.39 8.02
N GLU A 120 0.98 18.28 7.89
CA GLU A 120 0.73 17.31 8.95
C GLU A 120 2.02 16.65 9.44
N ARG A 121 2.88 16.17 8.52
CA ARG A 121 4.21 15.61 8.85
C ARG A 121 5.08 16.64 9.59
N ARG A 122 5.05 17.91 9.18
CA ARG A 122 5.75 18.99 9.90
C ARG A 122 5.15 19.26 11.28
N ALA A 123 3.85 19.12 11.46
CA ALA A 123 3.21 19.26 12.77
C ALA A 123 3.62 18.10 13.69
N HIS A 124 3.63 16.87 13.18
CA HIS A 124 4.06 15.67 13.89
C HIS A 124 5.53 15.78 14.34
N ASN A 125 6.45 16.15 13.43
CA ASN A 125 7.88 16.29 13.74
C ASN A 125 8.20 17.46 14.69
N ARG A 126 7.37 18.51 14.72
CA ARG A 126 7.52 19.63 15.67
C ARG A 126 7.08 19.29 17.09
N GLY A 127 6.72 18.04 17.38
CA GLY A 127 6.44 17.59 18.73
C GLY A 127 5.15 18.18 19.29
N THR A 128 4.12 18.38 18.47
CA THR A 128 2.80 18.65 19.02
C THR A 128 2.30 17.38 19.74
N ARG A 129 2.57 17.32 21.04
CA ARG A 129 1.66 16.80 22.06
C ARG A 129 0.32 17.55 21.93
N ARG A 130 -0.42 17.34 20.84
CA ARG A 130 -1.85 17.59 20.85
C ARG A 130 -2.47 16.26 21.20
N TYR A 131 -2.61 16.03 22.51
CA TYR A 131 -3.80 15.36 23.01
C TYR A 131 -4.98 16.09 22.35
N GLY A 132 -5.47 15.56 21.23
CA GLY A 132 -6.80 15.91 20.76
C GLY A 132 -7.79 15.59 21.88
N PRO A 133 -8.97 16.21 21.92
CA PRO A 133 -9.99 15.82 22.88
C PRO A 133 -10.32 14.35 22.62
N ALA A 134 -9.71 13.45 23.39
CA ALA A 134 -10.10 12.06 23.43
C ALA A 134 -11.52 12.09 23.98
N VAL A 135 -12.51 11.88 23.11
CA VAL A 135 -13.89 11.70 23.54
C VAL A 135 -13.86 10.48 24.46
N PRO A 136 -14.15 10.63 25.77
CA PRO A 136 -14.18 9.49 26.65
C PRO A 136 -15.35 8.64 26.20
N THR A 137 -15.08 7.51 25.55
CA THR A 137 -16.08 6.47 25.35
C THR A 137 -16.29 5.76 26.68
N THR A 138 -16.92 6.44 27.63
CA THR A 138 -17.45 5.80 28.83
C THR A 138 -18.62 4.93 28.39
N PRO A 139 -18.60 3.61 28.62
CA PRO A 139 -19.74 2.75 28.35
C PRO A 139 -20.94 3.22 29.20
N PRO A 140 -22.16 3.26 28.65
CA PRO A 140 -23.33 3.65 29.43
C PRO A 140 -23.52 2.68 30.61
N PRO A 141 -23.83 3.18 31.83
CA PRO A 141 -24.10 2.31 32.96
C PRO A 141 -25.34 1.44 32.65
N ARG A 142 -25.15 0.12 32.76
CA ARG A 142 -26.21 -0.87 32.57
C ARG A 142 -27.28 -0.66 33.64
N PRO A 143 -28.57 -0.56 33.29
CA PRO A 143 -29.62 -0.41 34.30
C PRO A 143 -29.61 -1.63 35.23
N ALA A 144 -29.59 -1.36 36.55
CA ALA A 144 -29.71 -2.37 37.58
C ALA A 144 -31.08 -3.05 37.45
N THR A 145 -31.09 -4.37 37.26
CA THR A 145 -32.31 -5.18 37.35
C THR A 145 -32.82 -5.08 38.79
N THR A 146 -33.88 -4.31 39.00
CA THR A 146 -34.65 -4.29 40.23
C THR A 146 -35.21 -5.70 40.48
N ALA A 147 -34.72 -6.35 41.53
CA ALA A 147 -35.32 -7.58 42.05
C ALA A 147 -36.74 -7.25 42.52
N GLN A 148 -37.73 -7.83 41.84
CA GLN A 148 -39.14 -7.69 42.18
C GLN A 148 -39.45 -8.50 43.45
N PRO A 149 -40.06 -7.91 44.50
CA PRO A 149 -40.39 -8.63 45.73
C PRO A 149 -41.65 -9.46 45.52
N GLY A 150 -41.51 -10.79 45.61
CA GLY A 150 -42.60 -11.75 45.43
C GLY A 150 -42.79 -12.64 46.65
N ARG A 151 -43.77 -12.25 47.48
CA ARG A 151 -44.65 -13.08 48.33
C ARG A 151 -44.06 -13.77 49.58
N SER A 152 -44.36 -13.14 50.70
CA SER A 152 -44.54 -13.74 52.02
C SER A 152 -45.57 -14.87 51.99
N ALA A 153 -45.19 -16.01 52.57
CA ALA A 153 -46.09 -17.11 52.91
C ALA A 153 -46.76 -16.84 54.26
N VAL A 154 -48.05 -17.14 54.30
CA VAL A 154 -48.94 -17.09 55.47
C VAL A 154 -48.58 -18.19 56.47
N ARG A 155 -48.64 -17.86 57.76
CA ARG A 155 -49.14 -18.75 58.80
C ARG A 155 -50.03 -17.95 59.74
#